data_AF-W4RZV5-F1
#
_entry.id   AF-W4RZV5-F1
#
_cell.length_a   1.000
_cell.length_b   1.000
_cell.length_c   1.000
_cell.angle_alpha   90.00
_cell.angle_beta   90.00
_cell.angle_gamma   90.00
#
_symmetry.space_group_name_H-M   'P 1'
#
loop_
_entity.id
_entity.type
_entity.pdbx_description
1 polymer ?
#
loop_
_entity_poly.entity_id
_entity_poly.type
_entity_poly.pdbx_seq_one_letter_code
_entity_poly.pdbx_strand_id
1 'polypeptide(L)'
;MDEEAIVQALIPVRGIGRWTVEMMLMFRLGRPDLLPVDDLGVRKGAQRVDRQEQMPTPKELAIRGERWGPYRSYAAFYLWKIAD
;
A
#
# COMPACT_ATOMS: atom_id res chain seq x y z
N MET A 1 -2.83 15.48 -11.43
CA MET A 1 -2.31 14.24 -12.03
C MET A 1 -2.89 13.08 -11.26
N ASP A 2 -3.23 12.03 -12.01
CA ASP A 2 -3.61 10.72 -11.50
C ASP A 2 -2.42 10.03 -10.81
N GLU A 3 -2.68 9.21 -9.79
CA GLU A 3 -1.65 8.50 -9.03
C GLU A 3 -0.76 7.64 -9.93
N GLU A 4 -1.35 6.91 -10.88
CA GLU A 4 -0.60 6.04 -11.79
C GLU A 4 0.26 6.86 -12.76
N ALA A 5 -0.22 8.02 -13.20
CA ALA A 5 0.58 8.94 -14.01
C ALA A 5 1.83 9.44 -13.27
N ILE A 6 1.72 9.70 -11.96
CA ILE A 6 2.88 10.09 -11.13
C ILE A 6 3.86 8.93 -10.98
N VAL A 7 3.36 7.71 -10.77
CA VAL A 7 4.20 6.51 -10.69
C VAL A 7 4.99 6.30 -11.99
N GLN A 8 4.33 6.34 -13.14
CA GLN A 8 4.99 6.17 -14.44
C GLN A 8 6.02 7.27 -14.74
N ALA A 9 5.78 8.50 -14.28
CA ALA A 9 6.72 9.59 -14.46
C ALA A 9 8.00 9.44 -13.62
N LEU A 10 7.93 8.75 -12.46
CA LEU A 10 9.02 8.68 -11.49
C LEU A 10 9.82 7.37 -11.52
N ILE A 11 9.20 6.25 -11.92
CA ILE A 11 9.89 4.95 -12.06
C ILE A 11 11.17 5.00 -12.93
N PRO A 12 11.27 5.81 -14.01
CA PRO A 12 12.50 5.87 -14.81
C PRO A 12 13.73 6.40 -14.05
N VAL A 13 13.55 7.05 -12.90
CA VAL A 13 14.66 7.55 -12.09
C VAL A 13 15.33 6.39 -11.35
N ARG A 14 16.63 6.19 -11.59
CA ARG A 14 17.41 5.12 -10.95
C ARG A 14 17.29 5.19 -9.42
N GLY A 15 16.81 4.11 -8.81
CA GLY A 15 16.61 3.99 -7.36
C GLY A 15 15.18 4.30 -6.88
N ILE A 16 14.28 4.72 -7.77
CA ILE A 16 12.86 4.94 -7.45
C ILE A 16 12.02 3.78 -8.00
N GLY A 17 11.52 2.94 -7.10
CA GLY A 17 10.51 1.92 -7.43
C GLY A 17 9.08 2.41 -7.16
N ARG A 18 8.08 1.64 -7.60
CA ARG A 18 6.66 1.91 -7.33
C ARG A 18 6.39 2.18 -5.85
N TRP A 19 6.88 1.29 -4.97
CA TRP A 19 6.73 1.43 -3.52
C TRP A 19 7.22 2.80 -3.02
N THR A 20 8.38 3.26 -3.49
CA THR A 20 8.93 4.58 -3.11
C THR A 20 7.99 5.72 -3.51
N VAL A 21 7.41 5.64 -4.71
CA VAL A 21 6.43 6.64 -5.16
C VAL A 21 5.16 6.58 -4.33
N GLU A 22 4.65 5.38 -4.03
CA GLU A 22 3.47 5.19 -3.17
C GLU A 22 3.70 5.80 -1.78
N MET A 23 4.87 5.62 -1.18
CA MET A 23 5.24 6.28 0.08
C MET A 23 5.19 7.81 -0.04
N MET A 24 5.73 8.38 -1.12
CA MET A 24 5.65 9.82 -1.38
C MET A 24 4.19 10.29 -1.53
N LEU A 25 3.38 9.56 -2.29
CA LEU A 25 1.96 9.88 -2.50
C LEU A 25 1.18 9.90 -1.19
N MET A 26 1.42 8.91 -0.32
CA MET A 26 0.77 8.82 0.99
C MET A 26 1.26 9.90 1.97
N PHE A 27 2.57 10.02 2.17
CA PHE A 27 3.13 10.84 3.26
C PHE A 27 3.40 12.30 2.89
N ARG A 28 3.61 12.61 1.61
CA ARG A 28 3.90 13.99 1.16
C ARG A 28 2.72 14.63 0.46
N LEU A 29 1.97 13.87 -0.33
CA LEU A 29 0.81 14.40 -1.05
C LEU A 29 -0.53 14.06 -0.38
N GLY A 30 -0.53 13.29 0.71
CA GLY A 30 -1.73 13.00 1.50
C GLY A 30 -2.81 12.25 0.72
N ARG A 31 -2.43 11.45 -0.29
CA ARG A 31 -3.39 10.72 -1.12
C ARG A 31 -4.09 9.65 -0.27
N PRO A 32 -5.44 9.67 -0.18
CA PRO A 32 -6.17 8.86 0.80
C PRO A 32 -6.40 7.41 0.36
N ASP A 33 -6.22 7.09 -0.92
CA ASP A 33 -6.70 5.84 -1.50
C ASP A 33 -5.61 4.99 -2.17
N LEU A 34 -4.44 4.85 -1.51
CA LEU A 34 -3.38 3.93 -1.93
C LEU A 34 -3.25 2.75 -0.99
N LEU A 35 -3.01 1.58 -1.56
CA LEU A 35 -2.63 0.37 -0.82
C LEU A 35 -1.30 -0.14 -1.37
N PRO A 36 -0.18 0.02 -0.64
CA PRO A 36 1.12 -0.46 -1.09
C PRO A 36 1.18 -1.99 -0.90
N VAL A 37 0.63 -2.73 -1.87
CA VAL A 37 0.40 -4.18 -1.75
C VAL A 37 1.68 -5.02 -1.69
N ASP A 38 2.81 -4.45 -2.12
CA ASP A 38 4.13 -5.08 -2.03
C ASP A 38 4.83 -4.79 -0.69
N ASP A 39 4.27 -3.91 0.15
CA ASP A 39 4.86 -3.56 1.44
C ASP A 39 4.74 -4.72 2.45
N LEU A 40 5.90 -5.16 2.96
CA LEU A 40 5.97 -6.27 3.89
C LEU A 40 5.23 -5.98 5.20
N GLY A 41 5.27 -4.75 5.70
CA GLY A 41 4.58 -4.34 6.91
C GLY A 41 3.07 -4.36 6.74
N VAL A 42 2.56 -3.82 5.63
CA VAL A 42 1.12 -3.89 5.30
C VAL A 42 0.64 -5.31 5.17
N ARG A 43 1.37 -6.16 4.44
CA ARG A 43 1.02 -7.58 4.28
C ARG A 43 1.04 -8.35 5.60
N LYS A 44 2.02 -8.10 6.47
CA LYS A 44 2.08 -8.68 7.83
C LYS A 44 0.93 -8.18 8.71
N GLY A 45 0.59 -6.90 8.64
CA GLY A 45 -0.56 -6.34 9.34
C GLY A 45 -1.86 -7.03 8.90
N ALA A 46 -2.03 -7.22 7.59
CA ALA A 46 -3.21 -7.86 7.03
C ALA A 46 -3.32 -9.32 7.47
N GLN A 47 -2.20 -10.05 7.47
CA GLN A 47 -2.13 -11.41 8.00
C GLN A 47 -2.60 -11.48 9.46
N ARG A 48 -2.13 -10.57 10.32
CA ARG A 48 -2.50 -10.53 11.74
C ARG A 48 -3.99 -10.21 11.94
N VAL A 49 -4.52 -9.22 11.20
CA VAL A 49 -5.94 -8.82 11.27
C VAL A 49 -6.86 -9.96 10.85
N ASP A 50 -6.56 -10.59 9.73
CA ASP A 50 -7.40 -11.64 9.16
C ASP A 50 -7.09 -13.03 9.78
N ARG A 51 -6.18 -13.10 10.77
CA ARG A 51 -5.75 -14.32 11.49
C ARG A 51 -5.31 -15.45 10.55
N GLN A 52 -4.62 -15.10 9.48
CA GLN A 52 -4.16 -16.07 8.47
C GLN A 52 -2.83 -16.70 8.87
N GLU A 53 -2.69 -18.01 8.63
CA GLU A 53 -1.43 -18.72 8.85
C GLU A 53 -0.31 -18.22 7.91
N GLN A 54 -0.67 -17.89 6.68
CA GLN A 54 0.25 -17.41 5.66
C GLN A 54 0.00 -15.93 5.36
N MET A 55 1.07 -15.21 5.01
CA MET A 55 0.97 -13.81 4.61
C MET A 55 0.30 -13.69 3.24
N PRO A 56 -0.73 -12.85 3.06
CA PRO A 56 -1.43 -12.72 1.79
C PRO A 56 -0.46 -12.27 0.70
N THR A 57 -0.63 -12.79 -0.52
CA THR A 57 0.06 -12.32 -1.72
C THR A 57 -0.36 -10.87 -2.05
N PRO A 58 0.44 -10.11 -2.83
CA PRO A 58 0.03 -8.77 -3.26
C PRO A 58 -1.33 -8.76 -3.97
N LYS A 59 -1.62 -9.81 -4.76
CA LYS A 59 -2.90 -9.98 -5.45
C LYS A 59 -4.07 -10.17 -4.48
N GLU A 60 -3.90 -11.02 -3.47
CA GLU A 60 -4.93 -11.25 -2.44
C GLU A 60 -5.17 -9.99 -1.61
N LEU A 61 -4.09 -9.27 -1.24
CA LEU A 61 -4.18 -8.02 -0.52
C LEU A 61 -4.88 -6.93 -1.35
N ALA A 62 -4.61 -6.84 -2.66
CA ALA A 62 -5.31 -5.92 -3.56
C ALA A 62 -6.82 -6.17 -3.54
N ILE A 63 -7.25 -7.43 -3.73
CA ILE A 63 -8.66 -7.83 -3.70
C ILE A 63 -9.29 -7.52 -2.33
N ARG A 64 -8.60 -7.87 -1.24
CA ARG A 64 -9.05 -7.61 0.13
C ARG A 64 -9.22 -6.11 0.40
N GLY A 65 -8.36 -5.30 -0.20
CA GLY A 65 -8.26 -3.86 -0.03
C GLY A 65 -9.32 -3.04 -0.75
N GLU A 66 -9.99 -3.58 -1.77
CA GLU A 66 -11.10 -2.91 -2.45
C GLU A 66 -12.21 -2.47 -1.48
N ARG A 67 -12.41 -3.22 -0.40
CA ARG A 67 -13.39 -2.89 0.65
C ARG A 67 -13.03 -1.68 1.51
N TRP A 68 -11.77 -1.22 1.44
CA TRP A 68 -11.29 -0.07 2.20
C TRP A 68 -11.32 1.22 1.39
N GLY A 69 -11.69 1.15 0.10
CA GLY A 69 -11.91 2.34 -0.70
C GLY A 69 -13.02 3.22 -0.10
N PRO A 70 -12.93 4.55 -0.21
CA PRO A 70 -11.88 5.34 -0.88
C PRO A 70 -10.74 5.77 0.09
N TYR A 71 -10.48 5.00 1.14
CA TYR A 71 -9.57 5.35 2.23
C TYR A 71 -8.49 4.29 2.47
N ARG A 72 -8.02 3.62 1.41
CA ARG A 72 -7.02 2.54 1.50
C ARG A 72 -5.71 2.94 2.19
N SER A 73 -5.29 4.20 2.09
CA SER A 73 -4.08 4.69 2.77
C SER A 73 -4.22 4.64 4.29
N TYR A 74 -5.43 4.92 4.80
CA TYR A 74 -5.71 4.83 6.24
C TYR A 74 -5.69 3.38 6.71
N ALA A 75 -6.25 2.45 5.92
CA ALA A 75 -6.13 1.03 6.22
C ALA A 75 -4.65 0.62 6.30
N ALA A 76 -3.82 1.02 5.33
CA ALA A 76 -2.38 0.75 5.36
C ALA A 76 -1.70 1.29 6.64
N PHE A 77 -2.04 2.51 7.10
CA PHE A 77 -1.54 3.05 8.37
C PHE A 77 -1.88 2.16 9.57
N TYR A 78 -3.13 1.69 9.67
CA TYR A 78 -3.52 0.77 10.74
C TYR A 78 -2.83 -0.58 10.62
N LEU A 79 -2.66 -1.12 9.40
CA LEU A 79 -1.96 -2.38 9.18
C LEU A 79 -0.50 -2.29 9.62
N TRP A 80 0.20 -1.18 9.34
CA TRP A 80 1.54 -0.95 9.88
C TRP A 80 1.54 -0.95 11.42
N LYS A 81 0.60 -0.26 12.05
CA LYS A 81 0.48 -0.25 13.53
C LYS A 81 0.17 -1.60 14.14
N ILE A 82 -0.49 -2.49 13.39
CA ILE A 82 -0.76 -3.85 13.83
C ILE A 82 0.43 -4.76 13.59
N ALA A 83 1.30 -4.44 12.63
CA ALA A 83 2.51 -5.20 12.30
C ALA A 83 3.70 -4.88 13.22
N ASP A 84 3.73 -3.68 13.80
CA ASP A 84 4.59 -3.32 14.94
C ASP A 84 4.42 -4.34 16.09
#